data_AF-A0A847PNW7-F1
#
_entry.id   AF-A0A847PNW7-F1
#
_cell.length_a   1.000
_cell.length_b   1.000
_cell.length_c   1.000
_cell.angle_alpha   90.00
_cell.angle_beta   90.00
_cell.angle_gamma   90.00
#
_symmetry.space_group_name_H-M   'P 1'
#
loop_
_entity.id
_entity.type
_entity.pdbx_description
1 polymer ?
#
loop_
_entity_poly.entity_id
_entity_poly.type
_entity_poly.pdbx_seq_one_letter_code
_entity_poly.pdbx_strand_id
1 'polypeptide(L)'
;MKKTLTILALVLVSILLFSMVVSCDKKPEAPSNDEKGKIGYVTGVGGLGDNAFNDLGNAGITMLKEEGFEVNVIEPSASSEYEGIIRNLCEEGGYT
;
A
#
# COMPACT_ATOMS: atom_id res chain seq x y z
N MET A 1 -2.39 15.19 -52.07
CA MET A 1 -2.62 16.02 -50.85
C MET A 1 -3.57 15.36 -49.86
N LYS A 2 -4.83 15.04 -50.23
CA LYS A 2 -5.77 14.37 -49.30
C LYS A 2 -5.30 12.96 -48.87
N LYS A 3 -4.87 12.12 -49.82
CA LYS A 3 -4.37 10.76 -49.56
C LYS A 3 -3.10 10.72 -48.72
N THR A 4 -2.17 11.64 -48.97
CA THR A 4 -0.93 11.82 -48.20
C THR A 4 -1.23 12.31 -46.77
N LEU A 5 -2.23 13.15 -46.57
CA LEU A 5 -2.66 13.60 -45.25
C LEU A 5 -3.36 12.48 -44.46
N THR A 6 -4.16 11.64 -45.14
CA THR A 6 -4.79 10.46 -44.54
C THR A 6 -3.76 9.42 -44.10
N ILE A 7 -2.71 9.18 -44.91
CA ILE A 7 -1.63 8.25 -44.55
C ILE A 7 -0.84 8.78 -43.35
N LEU A 8 -0.55 10.09 -43.31
CA LEU A 8 0.16 10.70 -42.18
C LEU A 8 -0.65 10.59 -40.86
N ALA A 9 -1.97 10.79 -40.94
CA ALA A 9 -2.87 10.66 -39.80
C ALA A 9 -2.94 9.20 -39.28
N LEU A 10 -2.97 8.21 -40.18
CA LEU A 10 -2.96 6.79 -39.80
C LEU A 10 -1.66 6.37 -39.12
N VAL A 11 -0.51 6.88 -39.59
CA VAL A 11 0.79 6.64 -38.94
C VAL A 11 0.84 7.25 -37.54
N LEU A 12 0.33 8.47 -37.38
CA LEU A 12 0.31 9.16 -36.08
C LEU A 12 -0.57 8.42 -35.06
N VAL A 13 -1.75 7.94 -35.48
CA VAL A 13 -2.65 7.14 -34.63
C VAL A 13 -2.01 5.80 -34.27
N SER A 14 -1.31 5.16 -35.21
CA SER A 14 -0.62 3.89 -34.94
C SER A 14 0.52 4.05 -33.92
N ILE A 15 1.22 5.19 -33.91
CA ILE A 15 2.28 5.49 -32.94
C ILE A 15 1.70 5.72 -31.53
N LEU A 16 0.58 6.44 -31.43
CA LEU A 16 -0.14 6.67 -30.17
C LEU A 16 -0.72 5.38 -29.55
N LEU A 17 -1.12 4.42 -30.38
CA LEU A 17 -1.62 3.13 -29.91
C LEU A 17 -0.49 2.22 -29.40
N PHE A 18 0.74 2.38 -29.91
CA PHE A 18 1.89 1.56 -29.50
C PHE A 18 2.48 1.99 -28.14
N SER A 19 2.24 3.23 -27.69
CA SER A 19 2.72 3.72 -26.39
C SER A 19 2.01 3.13 -25.16
N MET A 20 0.95 2.33 -25.35
CA MET A 20 0.20 1.70 -24.25
C MET A 20 0.67 0.28 -23.88
N VAL A 21 1.69 -0.27 -24.54
CA VAL A 21 2.09 -1.69 -24.38
C VAL A 21 3.32 -1.90 -23.47
N VAL A 22 3.88 -0.84 -22.89
CA VAL A 22 4.91 -0.98 -21.82
C VAL A 22 4.23 -0.87 -20.45
N SER A 23 3.34 -1.82 -20.16
CA SER A 23 3.10 -2.18 -18.77
C SER A 23 4.19 -3.18 -18.40
N CYS A 24 5.17 -2.69 -17.64
CA CYS A 24 6.29 -3.48 -17.17
C CYS A 24 5.74 -4.52 -16.17
N ASP A 25 5.49 -5.75 -16.65
CA ASP A 25 5.25 -6.96 -15.85
C ASP A 25 6.52 -7.36 -15.07
N LYS A 26 7.08 -6.44 -14.28
CA LYS A 26 7.97 -6.80 -13.19
C LYS A 26 7.10 -7.40 -12.10
N LYS A 27 6.82 -8.69 -12.23
CA LYS A 27 6.39 -9.52 -11.11
C LYS A 27 7.43 -9.33 -9.99
N PRO A 28 7.04 -8.86 -8.80
CA PRO A 28 7.96 -8.79 -7.68
C PRO A 28 8.47 -10.20 -7.42
N GLU A 29 9.79 -10.38 -7.46
CA GLU A 29 10.39 -11.57 -6.89
C GLU A 29 9.96 -11.62 -5.42
N ALA A 30 9.32 -12.72 -5.04
CA ALA A 30 8.95 -12.96 -3.65
C ALA A 30 10.25 -12.89 -2.82
N PRO A 31 10.31 -12.05 -1.77
CA PRO A 31 11.49 -11.98 -0.93
C PRO A 31 11.74 -13.33 -0.27
N SER A 32 13.02 -13.62 -0.07
CA SER A 32 13.51 -14.75 0.71
C SER A 32 12.78 -14.84 2.06
N ASN A 33 12.58 -16.08 2.51
CA ASN A 33 11.85 -16.47 3.71
C ASN A 33 12.59 -16.10 5.03
N ASP A 34 13.19 -14.92 5.08
CA ASP A 34 13.45 -14.27 6.36
C ASP A 34 12.08 -13.87 6.90
N GLU A 35 11.72 -14.35 8.09
CA GLU A 35 10.47 -13.93 8.74
C GLU A 35 10.40 -12.40 8.72
N LYS A 36 9.44 -11.86 7.96
CA LYS A 36 9.29 -10.40 7.87
C LYS A 36 8.95 -9.88 9.27
N GLY A 37 9.45 -8.68 9.58
CA GLY A 37 9.31 -8.08 10.90
C GLY A 37 7.85 -7.88 11.35
N LYS A 38 7.68 -7.37 12.56
CA LYS A 38 6.35 -7.04 13.10
C LYS A 38 6.01 -5.58 12.85
N ILE A 39 4.72 -5.29 12.70
CA ILE A 39 4.19 -3.94 12.50
C ILE A 39 3.08 -3.70 13.51
N GLY A 40 3.23 -2.63 14.30
CA GLY A 40 2.23 -2.18 15.26
C GLY A 40 1.49 -0.97 14.69
N TYR A 41 0.17 -1.06 14.55
CA TYR A 41 -0.66 0.05 14.11
C TYR A 41 -1.65 0.44 15.21
N VAL A 42 -1.45 1.63 15.78
CA VAL A 42 -2.32 2.20 16.82
C VAL A 42 -3.22 3.25 16.18
N THR A 43 -4.53 3.03 16.18
CA THR A 43 -5.46 3.95 15.53
C THR A 43 -5.59 5.28 16.30
N GLY A 44 -5.93 6.34 15.58
CA GLY A 44 -6.31 7.61 16.19
C GLY A 44 -7.70 7.56 16.84
N VAL A 45 -8.16 8.75 17.25
CA VAL A 45 -9.54 8.93 17.75
C VAL A 45 -10.54 8.48 16.67
N GLY A 46 -11.58 7.78 17.07
CA GLY A 46 -12.64 7.28 16.18
C GLY A 46 -12.47 5.82 15.76
N GLY A 47 -11.27 5.24 15.89
CA GLY A 47 -11.03 3.82 15.63
C GLY A 47 -11.25 3.42 14.18
N LEU A 48 -11.35 2.12 13.94
CA LEU A 48 -11.73 1.52 12.66
C LEU A 48 -13.22 1.73 12.37
N GLY A 49 -13.57 1.76 11.09
CA GLY A 49 -14.92 2.11 10.63
C GLY A 49 -15.18 3.62 10.57
N ASP A 50 -14.13 4.45 10.70
CA ASP A 50 -14.20 5.90 10.55
C ASP A 50 -14.47 6.33 9.09
N ASN A 51 -14.41 5.40 8.13
CA ASN A 51 -14.52 5.60 6.69
C ASN A 51 -13.58 6.68 6.16
N ALA A 52 -12.49 6.93 6.87
CA ALA A 52 -11.62 8.06 6.65
C ALA A 52 -10.17 7.67 6.92
N PHE A 53 -9.55 8.25 7.94
CA PHE A 53 -8.11 8.20 8.11
C PHE A 53 -7.65 6.85 8.64
N ASN A 54 -8.32 6.32 9.66
CA ASN A 54 -7.93 5.08 10.29
C ASN A 54 -8.17 3.89 9.35
N ASP A 55 -9.29 3.90 8.60
CA ASP A 55 -9.59 2.88 7.60
C ASP A 55 -8.61 2.90 6.42
N LEU A 56 -8.22 4.08 5.95
CA LEU A 56 -7.19 4.21 4.90
C LEU A 56 -5.84 3.69 5.38
N GLY A 57 -5.44 4.02 6.61
CA GLY A 57 -4.22 3.49 7.22
C GLY A 57 -4.28 1.96 7.36
N ASN A 58 -5.39 1.42 7.84
CA ASN A 58 -5.59 -0.01 8.03
C ASN A 58 -5.57 -0.80 6.71
N ALA A 59 -6.05 -0.21 5.61
CA ALA A 59 -5.94 -0.81 4.29
C ALA A 59 -4.46 -0.99 3.88
N GLY A 60 -3.62 0.02 4.14
CA GLY A 60 -2.16 -0.06 3.98
C GLY A 60 -1.54 -1.19 4.79
N ILE A 61 -1.88 -1.24 6.08
CA ILE A 61 -1.38 -2.23 7.03
C ILE A 61 -1.81 -3.66 6.67
N THR A 62 -3.01 -3.83 6.12
CA THR A 62 -3.51 -5.14 5.68
C THR A 62 -2.71 -5.70 4.49
N MET A 63 -2.26 -4.84 3.58
CA MET A 63 -1.39 -5.27 2.46
C MET A 63 -0.07 -5.85 2.98
N LEU A 64 0.52 -5.28 4.05
CA LEU A 64 1.74 -5.81 4.66
C LEU A 64 1.54 -7.21 5.25
N LYS A 65 0.34 -7.51 5.76
CA LYS A 65 0.00 -8.85 6.23
C LYS A 65 0.04 -9.88 5.09
N GLU A 66 -0.48 -9.52 3.91
CA GLU A 66 -0.41 -10.36 2.70
C GLU A 66 1.03 -10.55 2.22
N GLU A 67 1.87 -9.54 2.43
CA GLU A 67 3.30 -9.60 2.14
C GLU A 67 4.11 -10.43 3.16
N GLY A 68 3.50 -10.90 4.25
CA GLY A 68 4.12 -11.80 5.23
C GLY A 68 4.60 -11.15 6.52
N PHE A 69 4.29 -9.87 6.79
CA PHE A 69 4.58 -9.23 8.07
C PHE A 69 3.59 -9.68 9.17
N GLU A 70 4.05 -9.76 10.42
CA GLU A 70 3.18 -9.93 11.59
C GLU A 70 2.57 -8.57 11.98
N VAL A 71 1.26 -8.43 11.89
CA VAL A 71 0.59 -7.15 12.11
C VAL A 71 -0.27 -7.19 13.38
N ASN A 72 -0.12 -6.19 14.24
CA ASN A 72 -0.96 -5.95 15.41
C ASN A 72 -1.67 -4.59 15.28
N VAL A 73 -3.00 -4.60 15.18
CA VAL A 73 -3.82 -3.38 15.11
C VAL A 73 -4.52 -3.17 16.45
N ILE A 74 -4.36 -1.98 17.03
CA ILE A 74 -4.85 -1.65 18.37
C ILE A 74 -5.69 -0.38 18.29
N GLU A 75 -6.91 -0.44 18.82
CA GLU A 75 -7.82 0.71 18.97
C GLU A 75 -7.84 1.18 20.43
N PRO A 76 -7.19 2.31 20.78
CA PRO A 76 -7.18 2.81 22.14
C PRO A 76 -8.58 3.26 22.58
N SER A 77 -8.99 2.87 23.79
CA SER A 77 -10.30 3.24 24.34
C SER A 77 -10.30 4.65 24.93
N ALA A 78 -9.13 5.17 25.30
CA ALA A 78 -8.95 6.50 25.85
C ALA A 78 -7.57 7.09 25.54
N SER A 79 -7.47 8.43 25.51
CA SER A 79 -6.21 9.11 25.21
C SER A 79 -5.08 8.84 26.22
N SER A 80 -5.40 8.40 27.43
CA SER A 80 -4.41 8.02 28.44
C SER A 80 -3.72 6.69 28.13
N GLU A 81 -4.26 5.87 27.23
CA GLU A 81 -3.72 4.54 26.91
C GLU A 81 -2.61 4.58 25.85
N TYR A 82 -2.55 5.64 25.03
CA TYR A 82 -1.60 5.75 23.91
C TYR A 82 -0.16 5.53 24.35
N GLU A 83 0.29 6.18 25.43
CA GLU A 83 1.68 6.06 25.88
C GLU A 83 2.01 4.62 26.30
N GLY A 84 1.12 3.98 27.06
CA GLY A 84 1.30 2.60 27.52
C GLY A 84 1.31 1.61 26.35
N ILE A 85 0.39 1.75 25.42
CA ILE A 85 0.31 0.89 24.23
C ILE A 85 1.57 1.02 23.38
N ILE A 86 1.99 2.24 23.05
CA ILE A 86 3.17 2.48 22.21
C ILE A 86 4.43 1.97 22.92
N ARG A 87 4.56 2.22 24.22
CA ARG A 87 5.68 1.71 25.03
C ARG A 87 5.73 0.19 25.02
N ASN A 88 4.61 -0.48 25.25
CA ASN A 88 4.54 -1.94 25.25
C ASN A 88 4.94 -2.51 23.88
N LEU A 89 4.47 -1.93 22.77
CA LEU A 89 4.87 -2.34 21.42
C LEU A 89 6.38 -2.19 21.20
N CYS A 90 6.98 -1.11 21.70
CA CYS A 90 8.44 -0.93 21.62
C CYS A 90 9.21 -1.92 22.51
N GLU A 91 8.68 -2.25 23.70
CA GLU A 91 9.33 -3.15 24.67
C GLU A 91 9.20 -4.63 24.30
N GLU A 92 8.08 -5.06 23.72
CA GLU A 92 7.87 -6.41 23.20
C GLU A 92 8.89 -6.77 22.11
N GLY A 93 9.41 -5.75 21.43
CA GLY A 93 10.47 -5.89 20.43
C GLY A 93 9.96 -6.47 19.10
N GLY A 94 10.69 -6.18 18.03
CA GLY A 94 10.36 -6.68 16.68
C GLY A 94 9.26 -5.91 15.95
N TYR A 95 8.54 -5.00 16.62
CA TYR A 95 7.67 -4.01 15.98
C TYR A 95 8.49 -2.82 15.46
N THR A 96 8.34 -2.48 14.18
CA THR A 96 8.88 -1.24 13.58
C THR A 96 7.80 -0.25 13.18
#